data_AF-A0A109UX03-F1
#
_entry.id   AF-A0A109UX03-F1
#
_cell.length_a   1.000
_cell.length_b   1.000
_cell.length_c   1.000
_cell.angle_alpha   90.00
_cell.angle_beta   90.00
_cell.angle_gamma   90.00
#
_symmetry.space_group_name_H-M   'P 1'
#
loop_
_entity.id
_entity.type
_entity.pdbx_description
1 polymer ?
#
loop_
_entity_poly.entity_id
_entity_poly.type
_entity_poly.pdbx_seq_one_letter_code
_entity_poly.pdbx_strand_id
1 'polypeptide(L)'
;MTPLRPLSGKSLKYSLKSLPKALKEHRCTKYLQNYIHWRYLFIIWLSWFALIHYYERIVVGRAMYNCLWHSWEQWPEEAAPHRVALLADPQIMDAYSYPNRPAPINWFTRQILDNYHRKNWVYINSYLGPDSVFFLGDLFDGGRYWGDDVWLKQYKRFNRIFTKRPNTLIVESLPGNHDIGFGNNVIQSSLQRFTSYFGDPNSLREVGNHTFVLLDSISLSNENNPEISSIPKNFVDSFNIMEQKYPRILLTHVPLWRNSDHQSCGNKRESKKPIPATAGDQYQTLISGELTNTILSRFHPSVIFSGDDHDYCQVRHSYMANGASVSADEITVKSCAMNMGINRPAIQLLSLYNPSGKVSTDFDNPADRQTYQTELCYLPDPYKSIKMYVIHGILSLILLVWMHCYPHSFNRKIAAKLNRHLASYSGVLLPISNKKNDSYSDGRKSSEKAYNVDVTNEKKIFWANSGILTLMVFLTFVYHYKSI
;
A
#
# COMPACT_ATOMS: atom_id res chain seq x y z
N MET A 1 54.90 7.28 -90.66
CA MET A 1 55.58 8.21 -89.72
C MET A 1 54.80 8.23 -88.41
N THR A 2 55.29 7.52 -87.39
CA THR A 2 55.10 7.85 -85.96
C THR A 2 56.04 9.02 -85.60
N PRO A 3 56.00 9.69 -84.42
CA PRO A 3 55.08 9.67 -83.25
C PRO A 3 54.65 11.12 -82.78
N LEU A 4 53.80 11.39 -81.78
CA LEU A 4 54.06 11.45 -80.32
C LEU A 4 52.77 11.90 -79.56
N ARG A 5 52.51 11.31 -78.39
CA ARG A 5 51.59 11.74 -77.28
C ARG A 5 52.25 12.87 -76.43
N PRO A 6 51.64 13.54 -75.41
CA PRO A 6 50.44 13.17 -74.58
C PRO A 6 49.53 14.38 -74.13
N LEU A 7 48.56 14.08 -73.23
CA LEU A 7 47.79 14.94 -72.25
C LEU A 7 46.27 14.75 -72.41
N SER A 8 45.41 14.62 -71.39
CA SER A 8 45.53 14.50 -69.93
C SER A 8 44.23 13.83 -69.41
N GLY A 9 44.26 13.23 -68.22
CA GLY A 9 43.13 12.50 -67.65
C GLY A 9 42.03 13.39 -67.04
N LYS A 10 40.79 12.91 -67.07
CA LYS A 10 39.77 13.24 -66.07
C LYS A 10 39.09 11.96 -65.58
N SER A 11 39.47 11.56 -64.37
CA SER A 11 38.75 10.62 -63.53
C SER A 11 37.52 11.33 -62.95
N LEU A 12 36.32 10.86 -63.30
CA LEU A 12 35.10 11.21 -62.58
C LEU A 12 35.15 10.53 -61.20
N LYS A 13 35.49 11.31 -60.17
CA LYS A 13 35.25 10.95 -58.76
C LYS A 13 33.75 11.03 -58.49
N TYR A 14 33.05 9.90 -58.50
CA TYR A 14 31.76 9.82 -57.82
C TYR A 14 31.98 9.78 -56.31
N SER A 15 31.46 10.80 -55.67
CA SER A 15 31.44 11.04 -54.23
C SER A 15 30.58 9.99 -53.51
N LEU A 16 31.19 9.24 -52.58
CA LEU A 16 30.52 8.39 -51.58
C LEU A 16 29.83 9.25 -50.50
N LYS A 17 28.94 10.18 -50.89
CA LYS A 17 28.13 10.98 -49.96
C LYS A 17 26.67 11.03 -50.40
N SER A 18 25.98 9.89 -50.35
CA SER A 18 24.52 9.84 -50.18
C SER A 18 24.02 8.39 -50.08
N LEU A 19 24.32 7.70 -48.98
CA LEU A 19 23.48 6.56 -48.60
C LEU A 19 22.13 7.11 -48.12
N PRO A 20 20.97 6.63 -48.62
CA PRO A 20 19.66 7.05 -48.14
C PRO A 20 19.54 6.79 -46.64
N LYS A 21 19.09 7.80 -45.88
CA LYS A 21 18.93 7.75 -44.41
C LYS A 21 18.16 6.51 -43.95
N ALA A 22 17.13 6.12 -44.71
CA ALA A 22 16.33 4.92 -44.48
C ALA A 22 17.12 3.60 -44.58
N LEU A 23 18.06 3.46 -45.53
CA LEU A 23 18.90 2.25 -45.64
C LEU A 23 19.97 2.15 -44.55
N LYS A 24 20.34 3.29 -43.94
CA LYS A 24 21.29 3.35 -42.82
C LYS A 24 20.57 3.02 -41.50
N GLU A 25 19.34 3.52 -41.33
CA GLU A 25 18.46 3.18 -40.21
C GLU A 25 18.03 1.70 -40.24
N HIS A 26 17.68 1.17 -41.42
CA HIS A 26 17.30 -0.23 -41.59
C HIS A 26 18.47 -1.22 -41.37
N ARG A 27 19.71 -0.81 -41.70
CA ARG A 27 20.91 -1.59 -41.37
C ARG A 27 21.27 -1.51 -39.89
N CYS A 28 21.13 -0.34 -39.27
CA CYS A 28 21.40 -0.15 -37.85
C CYS A 28 20.45 -0.99 -36.96
N THR A 29 19.16 -1.03 -37.31
CA THR A 29 18.15 -1.86 -36.62
C THR A 29 18.43 -3.36 -36.77
N LYS A 30 18.73 -3.83 -37.98
CA LYS A 30 19.08 -5.25 -38.23
C LYS A 30 20.41 -5.65 -37.57
N TYR A 31 21.37 -4.72 -37.46
CA TYR A 31 22.63 -4.91 -36.74
C TYR A 31 22.39 -5.04 -35.24
N LEU A 32 21.68 -4.09 -34.61
CA LEU A 32 21.35 -4.14 -33.18
C LEU A 32 20.58 -5.41 -32.81
N GLN A 33 19.67 -5.89 -33.66
CA GLN A 33 18.87 -7.09 -33.43
C GLN A 33 19.71 -8.36 -33.22
N ASN A 34 20.89 -8.46 -33.85
CA ASN A 34 21.79 -9.59 -33.68
C ASN A 34 22.59 -9.55 -32.37
N TYR A 35 22.68 -8.40 -31.70
CA TYR A 35 23.44 -8.21 -30.45
C TYR A 35 22.54 -8.05 -29.21
N ILE A 36 21.23 -8.28 -29.36
CA ILE A 36 20.33 -8.36 -28.20
C ILE A 36 20.43 -9.77 -27.61
N HIS A 37 20.77 -9.84 -26.32
CA HIS A 37 20.97 -11.09 -25.60
C HIS A 37 19.65 -11.65 -25.06
N TRP A 38 18.68 -11.90 -25.95
CA TRP A 38 17.30 -12.24 -25.61
C TRP A 38 17.16 -13.34 -24.55
N ARG A 39 17.98 -14.39 -24.62
CA ARG A 39 17.94 -15.51 -23.65
C ARG A 39 18.24 -15.05 -22.23
N TYR A 40 19.28 -14.23 -22.06
CA TYR A 40 19.66 -13.69 -20.76
C TYR A 40 18.67 -12.64 -20.28
N LEU A 41 18.22 -11.75 -21.16
CA LEU A 41 17.18 -10.78 -20.84
C LEU A 41 15.91 -11.48 -20.36
N PHE A 42 15.50 -12.55 -21.04
CA PHE A 42 14.35 -13.35 -20.67
C PHE A 42 14.53 -14.05 -19.31
N ILE A 43 15.69 -14.66 -19.03
CA ILE A 43 15.97 -15.28 -17.73
C ILE A 43 15.94 -14.25 -16.60
N ILE A 44 16.61 -13.11 -16.80
CA ILE A 44 16.63 -12.03 -15.81
C ILE A 44 15.21 -11.49 -15.62
N TRP A 45 14.46 -11.25 -16.70
CA TRP A 45 13.06 -10.83 -16.62
C TRP A 45 12.16 -11.85 -15.93
N LEU A 46 12.31 -13.16 -16.17
CA LEU A 46 11.54 -14.19 -15.47
C LEU A 46 11.82 -14.16 -13.96
N SER A 47 13.08 -13.95 -13.56
CA SER A 47 13.43 -13.79 -12.15
C SER A 47 12.80 -12.52 -11.54
N TRP A 48 12.74 -11.42 -12.30
CA TRP A 48 12.01 -10.22 -11.92
C TRP A 48 10.51 -10.47 -11.79
N PHE A 49 9.92 -11.18 -12.76
CA PHE A 49 8.50 -11.53 -12.73
C PHE A 49 8.18 -12.36 -11.49
N ALA A 50 8.98 -13.40 -11.20
CA ALA A 50 8.80 -14.22 -10.01
C ALA A 50 8.95 -13.39 -8.72
N LEU A 51 9.95 -12.51 -8.64
CA LEU A 51 10.18 -11.64 -7.48
C LEU A 51 9.02 -10.66 -7.25
N ILE A 52 8.59 -9.96 -8.30
CA ILE A 52 7.47 -9.01 -8.24
C ILE A 52 6.19 -9.75 -7.90
N HIS A 53 5.90 -10.88 -8.55
CA HIS A 53 4.74 -11.70 -8.26
C HIS A 53 4.73 -12.18 -6.80
N TYR A 54 5.89 -12.61 -6.29
CA TYR A 54 6.01 -13.02 -4.90
C TYR A 54 5.61 -11.89 -3.93
N TYR A 55 6.13 -10.69 -4.10
CA TYR A 55 5.85 -9.57 -3.19
C TYR A 55 4.49 -8.88 -3.43
N GLU A 56 4.03 -8.78 -4.67
CA GLU A 56 2.77 -8.11 -5.03
C GLU A 56 1.54 -9.03 -4.97
N ARG A 57 1.72 -10.34 -4.79
CA ARG A 57 0.60 -11.30 -4.69
C ARG A 57 0.73 -12.24 -3.49
N ILE A 58 1.83 -12.98 -3.41
CA ILE A 58 1.98 -14.07 -2.44
C ILE A 58 2.15 -13.52 -1.02
N VAL A 59 3.03 -12.54 -0.82
CA VAL A 59 3.27 -11.94 0.50
C VAL A 59 2.03 -11.23 1.03
N VAL A 60 1.29 -10.51 0.17
CA VAL A 60 0.04 -9.85 0.54
C VAL A 60 -1.03 -10.87 0.93
N GLY A 61 -1.21 -11.92 0.14
CA GLY A 61 -2.14 -13.01 0.45
C GLY A 61 -1.82 -13.71 1.77
N ARG A 62 -0.55 -14.02 2.03
CA ARG A 62 -0.12 -14.62 3.30
C ARG A 62 -0.37 -13.72 4.50
N ALA A 63 -0.13 -12.41 4.37
CA ALA A 63 -0.42 -11.46 5.43
C ALA A 63 -1.91 -11.50 5.81
N MET A 64 -2.82 -11.48 4.82
CA MET A 64 -4.25 -11.56 5.09
C MET A 64 -4.68 -12.94 5.61
N TYR A 65 -4.11 -14.03 5.07
CA TYR A 65 -4.43 -15.38 5.51
C TYR A 65 -4.15 -15.59 7.01
N ASN A 66 -3.07 -15.00 7.53
CA ASN A 66 -2.75 -15.08 8.96
C ASN A 66 -3.78 -14.40 9.86
N CYS A 67 -4.56 -13.47 9.32
CA CYS A 67 -5.59 -12.72 10.05
C CYS A 67 -7.00 -13.27 9.87
N LEU A 68 -7.17 -14.42 9.19
CA LEU A 68 -8.48 -15.03 8.98
C LEU A 68 -9.22 -15.17 10.30
N TRP A 69 -10.49 -14.78 10.31
CA TRP A 69 -11.33 -14.69 11.50
C TRP A 69 -11.30 -15.95 12.38
N HIS A 70 -11.38 -17.13 11.76
CA HIS A 70 -11.35 -18.41 12.46
C HIS A 70 -10.04 -18.72 13.20
N SER A 71 -8.97 -17.95 12.99
CA SER A 71 -7.68 -18.18 13.65
C SER A 71 -7.62 -17.59 15.06
N TRP A 72 -8.52 -16.66 15.39
CA TRP A 72 -8.52 -15.93 16.66
C TRP A 72 -9.91 -15.71 17.25
N GLU A 73 -10.99 -15.83 16.48
CA GLU A 73 -12.36 -15.80 17.00
C GLU A 73 -12.59 -17.00 17.94
N GLN A 74 -13.08 -16.72 19.14
CA GLN A 74 -13.44 -17.68 20.17
C GLN A 74 -14.93 -17.54 20.49
N TRP A 75 -15.77 -17.83 19.49
CA TRP A 75 -17.22 -17.86 19.64
C TRP A 75 -17.74 -19.31 19.63
N PRO A 76 -18.95 -19.58 20.16
CA PRO A 76 -19.62 -20.88 19.99
C PRO A 76 -19.74 -21.28 18.51
N GLU A 77 -19.82 -22.58 18.21
CA GLU A 77 -19.85 -23.08 16.82
C GLU A 77 -21.06 -22.57 16.02
N GLU A 78 -22.18 -22.28 16.70
CA GLU A 78 -23.41 -21.74 16.09
C GLU A 78 -23.39 -20.22 15.92
N ALA A 79 -22.33 -19.53 16.37
CA ALA A 79 -22.25 -18.09 16.29
C ALA A 79 -22.09 -17.61 14.84
N ALA A 80 -22.89 -16.61 14.48
CA ALA A 80 -22.74 -15.85 13.24
C ALA A 80 -22.25 -14.43 13.59
N PRO A 81 -20.94 -14.24 13.87
CA PRO A 81 -20.41 -12.94 14.24
C PRO A 81 -20.43 -11.97 13.07
N HIS A 82 -20.72 -10.70 13.36
CA HIS A 82 -20.56 -9.60 12.41
C HIS A 82 -19.12 -9.11 12.44
N ARG A 83 -18.47 -9.06 11.29
CA ARG A 83 -17.02 -8.82 11.18
C ARG A 83 -16.73 -7.42 10.65
N VAL A 84 -15.92 -6.68 11.38
CA VAL A 84 -15.61 -5.28 11.13
C VAL A 84 -14.11 -5.09 10.95
N ALA A 85 -13.71 -4.30 9.96
CA ALA A 85 -12.33 -3.82 9.81
C ALA A 85 -12.26 -2.31 10.08
N LEU A 86 -11.31 -1.88 10.91
CA LEU A 86 -11.03 -0.47 11.18
C LEU A 86 -9.70 -0.09 10.52
N LEU A 87 -9.72 0.96 9.70
CA LEU A 87 -8.55 1.51 9.02
C LEU A 87 -8.30 2.93 9.54
N ALA A 88 -7.15 3.15 10.16
CA ALA A 88 -6.73 4.49 10.57
C ALA A 88 -5.68 5.06 9.60
N ASP A 89 -5.71 6.38 9.47
CA ASP A 89 -4.68 7.21 8.82
C ASP A 89 -4.21 6.66 7.46
N PRO A 90 -5.10 6.40 6.48
CA PRO A 90 -4.67 6.02 5.15
C PRO A 90 -3.87 7.14 4.47
N GLN A 91 -4.11 8.41 4.83
CA GLN A 91 -3.36 9.61 4.43
C GLN A 91 -2.73 9.51 3.04
N ILE A 92 -3.59 9.46 2.02
CA ILE A 92 -3.11 9.29 0.65
C ILE A 92 -2.18 10.47 0.30
N MET A 93 -0.93 10.16 -0.04
CA MET A 93 0.09 11.19 -0.27
C MET A 93 -0.32 12.14 -1.38
N ASP A 94 -0.13 13.43 -1.15
CA ASP A 94 -0.42 14.49 -2.10
C ASP A 94 0.76 15.48 -2.23
N ALA A 95 0.52 16.66 -2.79
CA ALA A 95 1.60 17.63 -3.02
C ALA A 95 2.08 18.34 -1.74
N TYR A 96 1.33 18.29 -0.64
CA TYR A 96 1.74 18.86 0.66
C TYR A 96 2.64 17.91 1.45
N SER A 97 2.62 16.62 1.16
CA SER A 97 3.42 15.62 1.87
C SER A 97 4.93 15.90 1.81
N TYR A 98 5.43 16.31 0.63
CA TYR A 98 6.85 16.55 0.40
C TYR A 98 7.08 17.69 -0.63
N PRO A 99 6.83 18.95 -0.25
CA PRO A 99 6.81 20.08 -1.20
C PRO A 99 8.19 20.36 -1.81
N ASN A 100 9.27 20.03 -1.08
CA ASN A 100 10.65 20.27 -1.51
C ASN A 100 11.23 19.16 -2.40
N ARG A 101 10.47 18.11 -2.72
CA ARG A 101 10.94 17.00 -3.55
C ARG A 101 10.67 17.25 -5.04
N PRO A 102 11.59 16.85 -5.95
CA PRO A 102 11.35 16.94 -7.39
C PRO A 102 10.06 16.25 -7.82
N ALA A 103 9.29 16.90 -8.70
CA ALA A 103 7.98 16.42 -9.15
C ALA A 103 7.97 14.97 -9.70
N PRO A 104 8.97 14.52 -10.48
CA PRO A 104 9.03 13.12 -10.92
C PRO A 104 9.14 12.13 -9.76
N ILE A 105 9.93 12.46 -8.73
CA ILE A 105 10.10 11.62 -7.54
C ILE A 105 8.78 11.53 -6.78
N ASN A 106 8.10 12.66 -6.56
CA ASN A 106 6.79 12.67 -5.91
C ASN A 106 5.75 11.88 -6.71
N TRP A 107 5.77 11.96 -8.04
CA TRP A 107 4.88 11.15 -8.88
C TRP A 107 5.11 9.65 -8.68
N PHE A 108 6.37 9.18 -8.73
CA PHE A 108 6.69 7.76 -8.52
C PHE A 108 6.35 7.29 -7.11
N THR A 109 6.72 8.06 -6.09
CA THR A 109 6.36 7.76 -4.69
C THR A 109 4.85 7.61 -4.55
N ARG A 110 4.08 8.51 -5.17
CA ARG A 110 2.61 8.44 -5.17
C ARG A 110 2.08 7.14 -5.77
N GLN A 111 2.65 6.68 -6.89
CA GLN A 111 2.22 5.43 -7.52
C GLN A 111 2.49 4.21 -6.63
N ILE A 112 3.62 4.21 -5.91
CA ILE A 112 3.97 3.12 -4.99
C ILE A 112 3.00 3.09 -3.80
N LEU A 113 2.72 4.25 -3.20
CA LEU A 113 1.78 4.38 -2.09
C LEU A 113 0.36 3.99 -2.50
N ASP A 114 -0.13 4.49 -3.64
CA ASP A 114 -1.46 4.15 -4.17
C ASP A 114 -1.59 2.64 -4.41
N ASN A 115 -0.57 2.02 -4.99
CA ASN A 115 -0.57 0.58 -5.20
C ASN A 115 -0.53 -0.20 -3.87
N TYR A 116 0.22 0.28 -2.87
CA TYR A 116 0.25 -0.34 -1.55
C TYR A 116 -1.14 -0.32 -0.89
N HIS A 117 -1.84 0.82 -0.91
CA HIS A 117 -3.21 0.88 -0.38
C HIS A 117 -4.15 0.01 -1.20
N ARG A 118 -4.15 0.15 -2.54
CA ARG A 118 -5.07 -0.57 -3.42
C ARG A 118 -4.92 -2.09 -3.30
N LYS A 119 -3.69 -2.60 -3.28
CA LYS A 119 -3.46 -4.05 -3.16
C LYS A 119 -3.92 -4.59 -1.81
N ASN A 120 -3.60 -3.90 -0.72
CA ASN A 120 -4.06 -4.31 0.60
C ASN A 120 -5.58 -4.23 0.69
N TRP A 121 -6.21 -3.18 0.16
CA TRP A 121 -7.67 -3.04 0.11
C TRP A 121 -8.34 -4.21 -0.61
N VAL A 122 -7.85 -4.58 -1.80
CA VAL A 122 -8.40 -5.72 -2.56
C VAL A 122 -8.24 -7.04 -1.80
N TYR A 123 -7.09 -7.25 -1.16
CA TYR A 123 -6.79 -8.48 -0.43
C TYR A 123 -7.54 -8.59 0.90
N ILE A 124 -7.64 -7.51 1.68
CA ILE A 124 -8.47 -7.43 2.90
C ILE A 124 -9.89 -7.88 2.57
N ASN A 125 -10.48 -7.29 1.54
CA ASN A 125 -11.86 -7.59 1.22
C ASN A 125 -12.08 -8.94 0.51
N SER A 126 -11.03 -9.56 -0.08
CA SER A 126 -11.17 -10.87 -0.74
C SER A 126 -10.84 -12.05 0.18
N TYR A 127 -9.89 -11.89 1.11
CA TYR A 127 -9.50 -12.92 2.07
C TYR A 127 -10.29 -12.82 3.37
N LEU A 128 -10.41 -11.61 3.93
CA LEU A 128 -11.12 -11.40 5.19
C LEU A 128 -12.60 -11.19 4.92
N GLY A 129 -12.96 -10.43 3.88
CA GLY A 129 -14.37 -10.17 3.53
C GLY A 129 -15.19 -9.62 4.71
N PRO A 130 -14.80 -8.49 5.32
CA PRO A 130 -15.54 -7.91 6.42
C PRO A 130 -16.94 -7.46 5.97
N ASP A 131 -17.92 -7.54 6.87
CA ASP A 131 -19.29 -7.08 6.66
C ASP A 131 -19.37 -5.54 6.71
N SER A 132 -18.54 -4.93 7.56
CA SER A 132 -18.40 -3.47 7.67
C SER A 132 -16.95 -3.01 7.73
N VAL A 133 -16.69 -1.82 7.23
CA VAL A 133 -15.40 -1.14 7.29
C VAL A 133 -15.60 0.28 7.79
N PHE A 134 -14.82 0.70 8.79
CA PHE A 134 -14.81 2.08 9.28
C PHE A 134 -13.42 2.68 9.09
N PHE A 135 -13.38 3.88 8.52
CA PHE A 135 -12.17 4.69 8.48
C PHE A 135 -12.14 5.65 9.68
N LEU A 136 -11.00 5.73 10.35
CA LEU A 136 -10.82 6.52 11.57
C LEU A 136 -10.11 7.86 11.29
N GLY A 137 -10.55 8.57 10.26
CA GLY A 137 -10.00 9.87 9.88
C GLY A 137 -8.70 9.83 9.10
N ASP A 138 -8.23 11.03 8.80
CA ASP A 138 -6.99 11.31 8.05
C ASP A 138 -6.97 10.59 6.70
N LEU A 139 -8.03 10.83 5.93
CA LEU A 139 -8.19 10.25 4.59
C LEU A 139 -7.15 10.81 3.62
N PHE A 140 -6.81 12.09 3.77
CA PHE A 140 -5.85 12.82 2.96
C PHE A 140 -4.74 13.41 3.82
N ASP A 141 -3.52 13.54 3.28
CA ASP A 141 -2.42 14.21 3.98
C ASP A 141 -2.57 15.76 3.97
N GLY A 142 -3.07 16.34 2.87
CA GLY A 142 -3.28 17.78 2.73
C GLY A 142 -4.76 18.18 2.60
N GLY A 143 -5.70 17.34 3.03
CA GLY A 143 -7.15 17.50 2.81
C GLY A 143 -7.69 18.89 3.15
N ARG A 144 -7.25 19.43 4.29
CA ARG A 144 -7.65 20.74 4.81
C ARG A 144 -7.12 21.94 4.00
N TYR A 145 -6.01 21.79 3.27
CA TYR A 145 -5.35 22.88 2.55
C TYR A 145 -5.78 23.00 1.08
N TRP A 146 -6.42 21.97 0.52
CA TRP A 146 -6.80 21.98 -0.88
C TRP A 146 -8.00 22.89 -1.17
N GLY A 147 -7.90 23.62 -2.28
CA GLY A 147 -9.08 24.17 -2.95
C GLY A 147 -9.94 23.05 -3.56
N ASP A 148 -11.22 23.35 -3.79
CA ASP A 148 -12.23 22.35 -4.16
C ASP A 148 -11.88 21.53 -5.40
N ASP A 149 -11.25 22.14 -6.41
CA ASP A 149 -10.91 21.46 -7.66
C ASP A 149 -9.82 20.39 -7.47
N VAL A 150 -8.81 20.67 -6.64
CA VAL A 150 -7.76 19.72 -6.30
C VAL A 150 -8.29 18.68 -5.32
N TRP A 151 -9.06 19.11 -4.34
CA TRP A 151 -9.69 18.22 -3.37
C TRP A 151 -10.57 17.19 -4.06
N LEU A 152 -11.41 17.59 -5.02
CA LEU A 152 -12.29 16.66 -5.75
C LEU A 152 -11.50 15.64 -6.58
N LYS A 153 -10.31 16.00 -7.09
CA LYS A 153 -9.40 15.05 -7.76
C LYS A 153 -8.86 14.03 -6.76
N GLN A 154 -8.50 14.47 -5.54
CA GLN A 154 -8.05 13.55 -4.48
C GLN A 154 -9.20 12.65 -4.00
N TYR A 155 -10.41 13.17 -3.80
CA TYR A 155 -11.60 12.39 -3.47
C TYR A 155 -11.88 11.29 -4.51
N LYS A 156 -11.83 11.61 -5.81
CA LYS A 156 -11.97 10.61 -6.88
C LYS A 156 -10.84 9.57 -6.87
N ARG A 157 -9.62 9.97 -6.49
CA ARG A 157 -8.48 9.06 -6.33
C ARG A 157 -8.66 8.15 -5.12
N PHE A 158 -9.08 8.68 -3.98
CA PHE A 158 -9.39 7.92 -2.76
C PHE A 158 -10.40 6.81 -3.07
N ASN A 159 -11.53 7.15 -3.70
CA ASN A 159 -12.56 6.18 -4.10
C ASN A 159 -12.10 5.14 -5.15
N ARG A 160 -11.02 5.42 -5.90
CA ARG A 160 -10.41 4.45 -6.83
C ARG A 160 -9.44 3.51 -6.12
N ILE A 161 -8.81 3.96 -5.05
CA ILE A 161 -7.93 3.16 -4.21
C ILE A 161 -8.78 2.24 -3.33
N PHE A 162 -9.73 2.84 -2.59
CA PHE A 162 -10.66 2.19 -1.68
C PHE A 162 -12.02 2.01 -2.36
N THR A 163 -12.04 1.19 -3.40
CA THR A 163 -13.28 0.91 -4.16
C THR A 163 -14.37 0.30 -3.29
N LYS A 164 -15.59 0.87 -3.37
CA LYS A 164 -16.77 0.36 -2.66
C LYS A 164 -17.14 -1.05 -3.13
N ARG A 165 -17.65 -1.88 -2.22
CA ARG A 165 -18.11 -3.24 -2.52
C ARG A 165 -19.61 -3.39 -2.25
N PRO A 166 -20.35 -4.14 -3.10
CA PRO A 166 -21.72 -4.50 -2.80
C PRO A 166 -21.80 -5.27 -1.47
N ASN A 167 -22.86 -5.02 -0.70
CA ASN A 167 -23.15 -5.71 0.57
C ASN A 167 -22.11 -5.51 1.69
N THR A 168 -21.17 -4.57 1.54
CA THR A 168 -20.26 -4.16 2.63
C THR A 168 -20.60 -2.73 3.03
N LEU A 169 -20.89 -2.49 4.31
CA LEU A 169 -21.06 -1.12 4.82
C LEU A 169 -19.67 -0.48 4.95
N ILE A 170 -19.43 0.64 4.26
CA ILE A 170 -18.17 1.38 4.35
C ILE A 170 -18.46 2.78 4.87
N VAL A 171 -17.95 3.08 6.07
CA VAL A 171 -18.14 4.36 6.76
C VAL A 171 -16.84 5.15 6.75
N GLU A 172 -16.88 6.34 6.14
CA GLU A 172 -15.72 7.23 5.95
C GLU A 172 -15.97 8.62 6.53
N SER A 173 -17.08 8.80 7.27
CA SER A 173 -17.55 10.11 7.72
C SER A 173 -16.82 10.67 8.93
N LEU A 174 -15.94 9.90 9.58
CA LEU A 174 -15.13 10.38 10.70
C LEU A 174 -13.90 11.12 10.14
N PRO A 175 -13.78 12.45 10.30
CA PRO A 175 -12.65 13.22 9.79
C PRO A 175 -11.44 13.09 10.71
N GLY A 176 -10.25 13.28 10.14
CA GLY A 176 -9.05 13.53 10.93
C GLY A 176 -8.56 14.98 10.86
N ASN A 177 -7.53 15.29 11.64
CA ASN A 177 -7.00 16.65 11.69
C ASN A 177 -6.38 17.06 10.35
N HIS A 178 -5.89 16.11 9.55
CA HIS A 178 -5.41 16.42 8.21
C HIS A 178 -6.51 16.74 7.20
N ASP A 179 -7.73 16.27 7.46
CA ASP A 179 -8.90 16.51 6.61
C ASP A 179 -9.54 17.87 6.87
N ILE A 180 -9.64 18.29 8.14
CA ILE A 180 -10.43 19.49 8.53
C ILE A 180 -9.69 20.51 9.42
N GLY A 181 -8.47 20.24 9.88
CA GLY A 181 -7.78 21.04 10.91
C GLY A 181 -8.06 20.53 12.33
N PHE A 182 -7.66 21.27 13.37
CA PHE A 182 -7.88 20.85 14.76
C PHE A 182 -8.34 21.97 15.71
N GLY A 183 -9.31 21.67 16.58
CA GLY A 183 -9.81 22.57 17.62
C GLY A 183 -10.15 23.95 17.08
N ASN A 184 -9.58 24.98 17.69
CA ASN A 184 -9.76 26.39 17.28
C ASN A 184 -9.30 26.69 15.84
N ASN A 185 -8.51 25.81 15.24
CA ASN A 185 -7.98 25.94 13.88
C ASN A 185 -8.70 25.03 12.86
N VAL A 186 -9.87 24.47 13.20
CA VAL A 186 -10.71 23.78 12.22
C VAL A 186 -11.11 24.76 11.11
N ILE A 187 -10.93 24.33 9.86
CA ILE A 187 -11.26 25.10 8.67
C ILE A 187 -12.70 24.77 8.28
N GLN A 188 -13.63 25.69 8.56
CA GLN A 188 -15.07 25.48 8.38
C GLN A 188 -15.47 25.03 6.96
N SER A 189 -14.85 25.61 5.92
CA SER A 189 -15.11 25.19 4.53
C SER A 189 -14.62 23.77 4.24
N SER A 190 -13.49 23.35 4.82
CA SER A 190 -12.99 21.98 4.72
C SER A 190 -13.89 21.00 5.47
N LEU A 191 -14.38 21.36 6.66
CA LEU A 191 -15.39 20.57 7.40
C LEU A 191 -16.69 20.42 6.60
N GLN A 192 -17.26 21.52 6.11
CA GLN A 192 -18.49 21.49 5.30
C GLN A 192 -18.34 20.62 4.05
N ARG A 193 -17.20 20.75 3.34
CA ARG A 193 -16.88 19.95 2.17
C ARG A 193 -16.72 18.47 2.55
N PHE A 194 -15.98 18.16 3.60
CA PHE A 194 -15.80 16.78 4.07
C PHE A 194 -17.15 16.12 4.38
N THR A 195 -17.98 16.78 5.19
CA THR A 195 -19.32 16.31 5.58
C THR A 195 -20.22 16.11 4.36
N SER A 196 -20.16 16.99 3.36
CA SER A 196 -20.98 16.90 2.15
C SER A 196 -20.68 15.66 1.30
N TYR A 197 -19.44 15.16 1.33
CA TYR A 197 -18.99 14.05 0.48
C TYR A 197 -18.89 12.71 1.21
N PHE A 198 -18.57 12.73 2.51
CA PHE A 198 -18.39 11.51 3.31
C PHE A 198 -19.54 11.24 4.29
N GLY A 199 -20.38 12.25 4.58
CA GLY A 199 -21.52 12.15 5.48
C GLY A 199 -21.24 12.75 6.87
N ASP A 200 -22.21 12.60 7.77
CA ASP A 200 -22.17 13.20 9.11
C ASP A 200 -21.05 12.59 9.99
N PRO A 201 -20.11 13.42 10.49
CA PRO A 201 -19.09 13.01 11.45
C PRO A 201 -19.62 12.56 12.82
N ASN A 202 -20.80 13.04 13.21
CA ASN A 202 -21.41 12.77 14.50
C ASN A 202 -22.64 11.89 14.30
N SER A 203 -22.45 10.57 14.28
CA SER A 203 -23.53 9.64 13.92
C SER A 203 -23.50 8.32 14.68
N LEU A 204 -24.67 7.69 14.79
CA LEU A 204 -24.83 6.35 15.33
C LEU A 204 -24.98 5.34 14.19
N ARG A 205 -24.25 4.24 14.24
CA ARG A 205 -24.33 3.14 13.28
C ARG A 205 -24.58 1.83 14.01
N GLU A 206 -25.75 1.24 13.81
CA GLU A 206 -26.07 -0.08 14.37
C GLU A 206 -25.56 -1.18 13.43
N VAL A 207 -24.61 -1.98 13.89
CA VAL A 207 -24.07 -3.14 13.15
C VAL A 207 -23.82 -4.29 14.11
N GLY A 208 -24.17 -5.53 13.72
CA GLY A 208 -23.92 -6.70 14.56
C GLY A 208 -24.47 -6.62 15.99
N ASN A 209 -25.64 -6.00 16.20
CA ASN A 209 -26.22 -5.72 17.53
C ASN A 209 -25.29 -4.92 18.47
N HIS A 210 -24.53 -3.98 17.89
CA HIS A 210 -23.71 -2.97 18.56
C HIS A 210 -24.02 -1.60 17.97
N THR A 211 -23.88 -0.55 18.78
CA THR A 211 -24.00 0.83 18.32
C THR A 211 -22.62 1.46 18.24
N PHE A 212 -22.13 1.71 17.02
CA PHE A 212 -20.94 2.51 16.80
C PHE A 212 -21.29 3.99 16.92
N VAL A 213 -20.61 4.69 17.81
CA VAL A 213 -20.73 6.13 18.02
C VAL A 213 -19.56 6.78 17.31
N LEU A 214 -19.80 7.44 16.18
CA LEU A 214 -18.81 8.28 15.52
C LEU A 214 -18.90 9.66 16.14
N LEU A 215 -17.77 10.20 16.58
CA LEU A 215 -17.71 11.51 17.22
C LEU A 215 -16.59 12.34 16.63
N ASP A 216 -16.96 13.52 16.11
CA ASP A 216 -16.01 14.57 15.73
C ASP A 216 -15.47 15.28 16.97
N SER A 217 -14.56 14.60 17.67
CA SER A 217 -13.88 15.12 18.85
C SER A 217 -12.97 16.31 18.52
N ILE A 218 -12.62 16.48 17.24
CA ILE A 218 -11.79 17.57 16.72
C ILE A 218 -12.57 18.88 16.73
N SER A 219 -13.74 18.91 16.09
CA SER A 219 -14.64 20.08 16.10
C SER A 219 -15.21 20.33 17.49
N LEU A 220 -15.43 19.28 18.30
CA LEU A 220 -15.83 19.42 19.70
C LEU A 220 -14.77 20.14 20.54
N SER A 221 -13.49 20.02 20.18
CA SER A 221 -12.37 20.71 20.83
C SER A 221 -12.23 22.19 20.39
N ASN A 222 -13.18 22.73 19.64
CA ASN A 222 -13.18 24.14 19.25
C ASN A 222 -13.89 25.00 20.31
N GLU A 223 -13.11 25.84 20.99
CA GLU A 223 -13.57 26.72 22.07
C GLU A 223 -13.98 28.11 21.55
N ASN A 224 -13.49 28.50 20.38
CA ASN A 224 -13.60 29.87 19.87
C ASN A 224 -14.74 30.07 18.85
N ASN A 225 -15.21 29.01 18.19
CA ASN A 225 -16.22 29.08 17.14
C ASN A 225 -17.42 28.17 17.45
N PRO A 226 -18.51 28.72 18.02
CA PRO A 226 -19.74 27.98 18.31
C PRO A 226 -20.40 27.34 17.09
N GLU A 227 -20.23 27.88 15.87
CA GLU A 227 -20.81 27.26 14.66
C GLU A 227 -20.19 25.88 14.38
N ILE A 228 -18.93 25.68 14.79
CA ILE A 228 -18.21 24.42 14.62
C ILE A 228 -18.48 23.50 15.82
N SER A 229 -18.34 23.98 17.05
CA SER A 229 -18.44 23.12 18.23
C SER A 229 -19.87 22.81 18.67
N SER A 230 -20.86 23.63 18.32
CA SER A 230 -22.26 23.36 18.70
C SER A 230 -22.81 22.08 18.07
N ILE A 231 -22.36 21.71 16.87
CA ILE A 231 -22.84 20.50 16.18
C ILE A 231 -22.48 19.22 16.97
N PRO A 232 -21.19 18.90 17.21
CA PRO A 232 -20.83 17.74 18.02
C PRO A 232 -21.29 17.89 19.48
N LYS A 233 -21.33 19.10 20.03
CA LYS A 233 -21.82 19.33 21.39
C LYS A 233 -23.30 18.96 21.53
N ASN A 234 -24.15 19.38 20.59
CA ASN A 234 -25.56 19.00 20.58
C ASN A 234 -25.75 17.48 20.40
N PHE A 235 -24.91 16.82 19.60
CA PHE A 235 -24.92 15.36 19.47
C PHE A 235 -24.60 14.67 20.81
N VAL A 236 -23.56 15.12 21.51
CA VAL A 236 -23.22 14.63 22.86
C VAL A 236 -24.35 14.92 23.84
N ASP A 237 -24.90 16.14 23.84
CA ASP A 237 -25.90 16.57 24.82
C ASP A 237 -27.26 15.91 24.64
N SER A 238 -27.66 15.65 23.40
CA SER A 238 -28.90 14.94 23.05
C SER A 238 -28.80 13.42 23.20
N PHE A 239 -27.61 12.87 23.38
CA PHE A 239 -27.45 11.43 23.55
C PHE A 239 -28.13 10.95 24.84
N ASN A 240 -29.21 10.18 24.66
CA ASN A 240 -29.94 9.55 25.74
C ASN A 240 -29.53 8.08 25.87
N ILE A 241 -28.78 7.76 26.93
CA ILE A 241 -28.32 6.40 27.18
C ILE A 241 -29.45 5.40 27.44
N MET A 242 -30.58 5.85 28.01
CA MET A 242 -31.71 5.00 28.34
C MET A 242 -32.44 4.47 27.11
N GLU A 243 -32.26 5.13 25.96
CA GLU A 243 -32.82 4.72 24.67
C GLU A 243 -31.88 3.75 23.91
N GLN A 244 -30.66 3.53 24.39
CA GLN A 244 -29.67 2.73 23.69
C GLN A 244 -29.82 1.25 24.01
N LYS A 245 -30.18 0.47 22.99
CA LYS A 245 -30.43 -0.97 23.10
C LYS A 245 -29.16 -1.83 23.15
N TYR A 246 -28.09 -1.39 22.50
CA TYR A 246 -26.90 -2.20 22.26
C TYR A 246 -25.64 -1.67 22.98
N PRO A 247 -24.62 -2.53 23.22
CA PRO A 247 -23.30 -2.08 23.64
C PRO A 247 -22.71 -1.08 22.65
N ARG A 248 -22.02 -0.05 23.18
CA ARG A 248 -21.56 1.09 22.39
C ARG A 248 -20.06 1.04 22.13
N ILE A 249 -19.68 1.21 20.89
CA ILE A 249 -18.28 1.27 20.46
C ILE A 249 -18.00 2.70 19.99
N LEU A 250 -17.14 3.42 20.72
CA LEU A 250 -16.83 4.81 20.41
C LEU A 250 -15.69 4.87 19.40
N LEU A 251 -15.88 5.63 18.33
CA LEU A 251 -14.86 5.93 17.32
C LEU A 251 -14.54 7.42 17.36
N THR A 252 -13.27 7.75 17.59
CA THR A 252 -12.72 9.09 17.43
C THR A 252 -11.52 9.05 16.50
N HIS A 253 -11.10 10.19 15.96
CA HIS A 253 -9.82 10.26 15.28
C HIS A 253 -8.70 10.52 16.29
N VAL A 254 -8.69 11.69 16.95
CA VAL A 254 -7.70 12.00 17.98
C VAL A 254 -7.96 11.18 19.24
N PRO A 255 -6.93 10.54 19.84
CA PRO A 255 -7.08 9.73 21.03
C PRO A 255 -7.55 10.51 22.26
N LEU A 256 -8.19 9.80 23.20
CA LEU A 256 -8.64 10.39 24.46
C LEU A 256 -7.46 10.71 25.39
N TRP A 257 -7.67 11.71 26.26
CA TRP A 257 -6.67 12.15 27.23
C TRP A 257 -6.18 10.99 28.09
N ARG A 258 -4.88 10.93 28.31
CA ARG A 258 -4.21 9.92 29.13
C ARG A 258 -2.96 10.49 29.77
N ASN A 259 -2.58 9.97 30.93
CA ASN A 259 -1.33 10.34 31.57
C ASN A 259 -0.18 9.47 31.02
N SER A 260 0.66 10.06 30.19
CA SER A 260 1.79 9.38 29.54
C SER A 260 2.83 8.81 30.50
N ASP A 261 2.91 9.32 31.73
CA ASP A 261 3.89 8.87 32.74
C ASP A 261 3.42 7.61 33.48
N HIS A 262 2.13 7.29 33.42
CA HIS A 262 1.54 6.17 34.16
C HIS A 262 0.87 5.13 33.24
N GLN A 263 0.32 5.55 32.11
CA GLN A 263 -0.40 4.67 31.19
C GLN A 263 0.50 4.30 30.01
N SER A 264 0.99 3.06 30.02
CA SER A 264 1.79 2.51 28.92
C SER A 264 0.91 1.94 27.81
N CYS A 265 1.35 2.05 26.56
CA CYS A 265 0.62 1.67 25.34
C CYS A 265 0.55 0.15 25.03
N GLY A 266 0.92 -0.71 25.98
CA GLY A 266 1.02 -2.15 25.76
C GLY A 266 2.21 -2.57 24.88
N ASN A 267 2.34 -3.88 24.64
CA ASN A 267 3.48 -4.51 23.98
C ASN A 267 3.42 -4.52 22.44
N LYS A 268 2.26 -4.20 21.84
CA LYS A 268 2.06 -4.18 20.39
C LYS A 268 2.53 -2.86 19.73
N ARG A 269 2.89 -1.84 20.51
CA ARG A 269 3.47 -0.56 20.03
C ARG A 269 4.89 -0.76 19.50
N GLU A 270 5.24 -0.15 18.38
CA GLU A 270 6.63 -0.16 17.85
C GLU A 270 7.53 0.84 18.58
N SER A 271 7.00 2.03 18.87
CA SER A 271 7.70 3.06 19.62
C SER A 271 7.85 2.67 21.09
N LYS A 272 9.04 2.94 21.66
CA LYS A 272 9.29 2.79 23.10
C LYS A 272 8.75 3.95 23.93
N LYS A 273 8.28 5.02 23.27
CA LYS A 273 7.77 6.22 23.93
C LYS A 273 6.24 6.16 24.00
N PRO A 274 5.62 6.59 25.12
CA PRO A 274 4.18 6.79 25.16
C PRO A 274 3.75 7.90 24.18
N ILE A 275 2.45 8.03 23.95
CA ILE A 275 1.90 9.18 23.21
C ILE A 275 2.16 10.43 24.06
N PRO A 276 2.96 11.40 23.57
CA PRO A 276 3.24 12.60 24.34
C PRO A 276 2.01 13.48 24.38
N ALA A 277 1.70 14.13 25.50
CA ALA A 277 0.65 15.14 25.57
C ALA A 277 1.16 16.48 25.00
N THR A 278 1.11 16.63 23.68
CA THR A 278 1.58 17.83 22.98
C THR A 278 0.53 18.43 22.05
N ALA A 279 0.55 19.75 21.97
CA ALA A 279 -0.21 20.54 21.00
C ALA A 279 0.75 21.32 20.10
N GLY A 280 0.37 21.51 18.85
CA GLY A 280 1.11 22.30 17.87
C GLY A 280 0.16 23.05 16.93
N ASP A 281 0.70 23.54 15.82
CA ASP A 281 -0.12 24.27 14.85
C ASP A 281 -1.07 23.31 14.11
N GLN A 282 -2.37 23.47 14.38
CA GLN A 282 -3.47 22.66 13.81
C GLN A 282 -3.39 21.15 14.10
N TYR A 283 -2.71 20.74 15.17
CA TYR A 283 -2.76 19.35 15.67
C TYR A 283 -2.62 19.30 17.19
N GLN A 284 -3.21 18.28 17.79
CA GLN A 284 -3.01 17.91 19.19
C GLN A 284 -3.11 16.40 19.28
N THR A 285 -2.16 15.81 20.00
CA THR A 285 -1.97 14.35 20.11
C THR A 285 -3.03 13.64 20.97
N LEU A 286 -3.71 14.38 21.85
CA LEU A 286 -4.73 13.88 22.77
C LEU A 286 -5.78 14.97 22.95
N ILE A 287 -7.07 14.64 22.98
CA ILE A 287 -8.09 15.64 23.37
C ILE A 287 -7.98 16.02 24.85
N SER A 288 -8.72 17.03 25.31
CA SER A 288 -8.65 17.49 26.71
C SER A 288 -9.21 16.45 27.70
N GLY A 289 -8.73 16.49 28.94
CA GLY A 289 -9.23 15.62 30.02
C GLY A 289 -10.70 15.88 30.37
N GLU A 290 -11.15 17.13 30.27
CA GLU A 290 -12.55 17.52 30.48
C GLU A 290 -13.48 16.91 29.42
N LEU A 291 -13.10 17.03 28.13
CA LEU A 291 -13.84 16.42 27.04
C LEU A 291 -13.82 14.89 27.15
N THR A 292 -12.67 14.30 27.48
CA THR A 292 -12.55 12.86 27.70
C THR A 292 -13.55 12.36 28.74
N ASN A 293 -13.61 13.01 29.91
CA ASN A 293 -14.56 12.66 30.97
C ASN A 293 -16.01 12.86 30.54
N THR A 294 -16.32 13.94 29.85
CA THR A 294 -17.67 14.23 29.33
C THR A 294 -18.11 13.16 28.35
N ILE A 295 -17.26 12.81 27.38
CA ILE A 295 -17.53 11.81 26.34
C ILE A 295 -17.75 10.43 26.97
N LEU A 296 -16.83 9.98 27.82
CA LEU A 296 -16.92 8.66 28.46
C LEU A 296 -18.17 8.56 29.35
N SER A 297 -18.45 9.58 30.15
CA SER A 297 -19.61 9.62 31.06
C SER A 297 -20.94 9.83 30.32
N ARG A 298 -20.93 10.27 29.06
CA ARG A 298 -22.15 10.41 28.25
C ARG A 298 -22.46 9.12 27.48
N PHE A 299 -21.46 8.53 26.83
CA PHE A 299 -21.67 7.41 25.92
C PHE A 299 -21.53 6.04 26.59
N HIS A 300 -20.86 5.92 27.74
CA HIS A 300 -20.58 4.65 28.43
C HIS A 300 -20.15 3.53 27.46
N PRO A 301 -19.06 3.73 26.68
CA PRO A 301 -18.62 2.77 25.68
C PRO A 301 -18.07 1.48 26.32
N SER A 302 -18.26 0.36 25.64
CA SER A 302 -17.61 -0.92 26.00
C SER A 302 -16.15 -0.96 25.54
N VAL A 303 -15.82 -0.23 24.47
CA VAL A 303 -14.47 -0.06 23.92
C VAL A 303 -14.41 1.22 23.07
N ILE A 304 -13.24 1.83 23.01
CA ILE A 304 -12.95 3.01 22.20
C ILE A 304 -11.88 2.66 21.16
N PHE A 305 -12.04 3.12 19.93
CA PHE A 305 -11.00 3.07 18.90
C PHE A 305 -10.66 4.47 18.39
N SER A 306 -9.37 4.80 18.36
CA SER A 306 -8.83 6.07 17.87
C SER A 306 -7.77 5.88 16.77
N GLY A 307 -7.37 6.95 16.07
CA GLY A 307 -6.29 7.01 15.07
C GLY A 307 -5.20 8.02 15.46
N ASP A 308 -4.73 8.85 14.52
CA ASP A 308 -3.83 10.02 14.68
C ASP A 308 -2.37 9.70 15.11
N ASP A 309 -2.12 8.87 16.14
CA ASP A 309 -0.75 8.57 16.60
C ASP A 309 0.02 7.64 15.64
N HIS A 310 -0.67 7.05 14.66
CA HIS A 310 -0.19 6.09 13.66
C HIS A 310 0.34 4.76 14.22
N ASP A 311 0.73 4.66 15.48
CA ASP A 311 1.21 3.45 16.12
C ASP A 311 0.18 2.87 17.11
N TYR A 312 0.27 1.57 17.38
CA TYR A 312 -0.66 0.92 18.30
C TYR A 312 -0.47 1.48 19.71
N CYS A 313 -1.56 1.81 20.38
CA CYS A 313 -1.54 2.11 21.81
C CYS A 313 -2.82 1.63 22.48
N GLN A 314 -2.70 0.76 23.47
CA GLN A 314 -3.82 0.31 24.28
C GLN A 314 -3.70 0.87 25.69
N VAL A 315 -4.75 1.55 26.15
CA VAL A 315 -4.85 2.07 27.51
C VAL A 315 -6.22 1.79 28.09
N ARG A 316 -6.32 1.76 29.41
CA ARG A 316 -7.59 1.63 30.14
C ARG A 316 -7.97 2.95 30.77
N HIS A 317 -9.18 3.40 30.50
CA HIS A 317 -9.77 4.60 31.11
C HIS A 317 -10.66 4.20 32.26
N SER A 318 -10.57 4.94 33.36
CA SER A 318 -11.47 4.83 34.52
C SER A 318 -12.25 6.14 34.65
N TYR A 319 -13.57 6.07 34.68
CA TYR A 319 -14.45 7.23 34.70
C TYR A 319 -15.71 6.95 35.52
N MET A 320 -16.42 8.01 35.92
CA MET A 320 -17.65 7.89 36.68
C MET A 320 -18.86 7.89 35.74
N ALA A 321 -19.70 6.88 35.86
CA ALA A 321 -20.91 6.71 35.06
C ALA A 321 -22.07 6.33 35.97
N ASN A 322 -23.13 7.15 35.99
CA ASN A 322 -24.30 6.96 36.87
C ASN A 322 -23.95 6.74 38.36
N GLY A 323 -22.91 7.42 38.87
CA GLY A 323 -22.45 7.30 40.26
C GLY A 323 -21.60 6.06 40.57
N ALA A 324 -21.32 5.21 39.57
CA ALA A 324 -20.41 4.07 39.68
C ALA A 324 -19.10 4.32 38.93
N SER A 325 -18.00 3.76 39.45
CA SER A 325 -16.72 3.76 38.74
C SER A 325 -16.74 2.66 37.68
N VAL A 326 -16.62 3.06 36.42
CA VAL A 326 -16.61 2.18 35.25
C VAL A 326 -15.28 2.33 34.53
N SER A 327 -14.91 1.31 33.75
CA SER A 327 -13.71 1.38 32.92
C SER A 327 -13.96 0.85 31.51
N ALA A 328 -13.26 1.44 30.55
CA ALA A 328 -13.29 1.04 29.15
C ALA A 328 -11.88 1.10 28.56
N ASP A 329 -11.57 0.15 27.70
CA ASP A 329 -10.28 0.13 27.00
C ASP A 329 -10.36 1.02 25.75
N GLU A 330 -9.32 1.80 25.51
CA GLU A 330 -9.10 2.51 24.26
C GLU A 330 -7.94 1.86 23.51
N ILE A 331 -8.17 1.57 22.22
CA ILE A 331 -7.15 1.11 21.28
C ILE A 331 -6.96 2.18 20.21
N THR A 332 -5.82 2.85 20.25
CA THR A 332 -5.34 3.67 19.13
C THR A 332 -4.85 2.73 18.03
N VAL A 333 -5.58 2.72 16.93
CA VAL A 333 -5.40 1.87 15.77
C VAL A 333 -4.18 2.33 14.98
N LYS A 334 -3.35 1.36 14.62
CA LYS A 334 -2.15 1.58 13.84
C LYS A 334 -2.52 2.03 12.42
N SER A 335 -1.75 2.98 11.86
CA SER A 335 -1.96 3.46 10.50
C SER A 335 -1.84 2.31 9.50
N CYS A 336 -2.74 2.32 8.51
CA CYS A 336 -2.70 1.39 7.38
C CYS A 336 -1.78 1.89 6.24
N ALA A 337 -1.23 3.10 6.35
CA ALA A 337 -0.34 3.70 5.38
C ALA A 337 1.13 3.34 5.65
N MET A 338 1.92 3.24 4.58
CA MET A 338 3.34 2.90 4.69
C MET A 338 4.27 4.11 4.93
N ASN A 339 3.76 5.34 4.81
CA ASN A 339 4.52 6.59 4.89
C ASN A 339 4.38 7.33 6.24
N MET A 340 3.90 6.64 7.29
CA MET A 340 3.53 7.26 8.58
C MET A 340 4.49 7.01 9.73
N GLY A 341 5.77 6.82 9.42
CA GLY A 341 6.83 6.73 10.43
C GLY A 341 6.88 5.39 11.21
N ILE A 342 5.98 4.46 10.91
CA ILE A 342 5.93 3.10 11.45
C ILE A 342 6.53 2.08 10.47
N ASN A 343 7.09 0.97 10.96
CA ASN A 343 7.66 -0.06 10.10
C ASN A 343 6.66 -1.13 9.67
N ARG A 344 5.59 -1.34 10.46
CA ARG A 344 4.63 -2.44 10.26
C ARG A 344 3.19 -1.93 10.22
N PRO A 345 2.71 -1.33 9.12
CA PRO A 345 1.32 -0.89 9.00
C PRO A 345 0.35 -2.02 9.32
N ALA A 346 -0.82 -1.70 9.86
CA ALA A 346 -1.81 -2.69 10.26
C ALA A 346 -3.24 -2.14 10.15
N ILE A 347 -4.21 -3.02 10.34
CA ILE A 347 -5.62 -2.69 10.53
C ILE A 347 -6.12 -3.36 11.81
N GLN A 348 -7.16 -2.82 12.43
CA GLN A 348 -7.79 -3.46 13.59
C GLN A 348 -9.00 -4.25 13.13
N LEU A 349 -9.05 -5.54 13.45
CA LEU A 349 -10.19 -6.41 13.16
C LEU A 349 -11.04 -6.56 14.42
N LEU A 350 -12.36 -6.57 14.24
CA LEU A 350 -13.32 -6.66 15.32
C LEU A 350 -14.41 -7.67 14.92
N SER A 351 -14.62 -8.65 15.79
CA SER A 351 -15.65 -9.68 15.64
C SER A 351 -16.71 -9.42 16.70
N LEU A 352 -17.95 -9.22 16.25
CA LEU A 352 -19.08 -8.82 17.09
C LEU A 352 -20.08 -9.96 17.19
N TYR A 353 -20.40 -10.37 18.41
CA TYR A 353 -21.41 -11.38 18.65
C TYR A 353 -22.23 -11.01 19.88
N ASN A 354 -23.46 -10.55 19.65
CA ASN A 354 -24.41 -10.20 20.70
C ASN A 354 -25.78 -10.83 20.41
N PRO A 355 -25.97 -12.12 20.72
CA PRO A 355 -27.21 -12.85 20.41
C PRO A 355 -28.40 -12.39 21.25
N SER A 356 -28.18 -11.87 22.46
CA SER A 356 -29.25 -11.34 23.32
C SER A 356 -29.86 -10.06 22.76
N GLY A 357 -29.11 -9.35 21.89
CA GLY A 357 -29.53 -8.10 21.28
C GLY A 357 -29.83 -7.01 22.32
N LYS A 358 -29.22 -7.08 23.50
CA LYS A 358 -29.38 -6.11 24.60
C LYS A 358 -28.01 -5.77 25.20
N VAL A 359 -27.95 -4.70 25.99
CA VAL A 359 -26.82 -4.41 26.87
C VAL A 359 -26.80 -5.46 27.98
N SER A 360 -25.68 -6.16 28.17
CA SER A 360 -25.53 -7.15 29.24
C SER A 360 -25.75 -6.48 30.60
N THR A 361 -26.60 -7.08 31.43
CA THR A 361 -26.89 -6.64 32.79
C THR A 361 -25.98 -7.35 33.79
N ASP A 362 -25.81 -6.79 34.99
CA ASP A 362 -24.94 -7.38 36.02
C ASP A 362 -25.33 -8.81 36.44
N PHE A 363 -26.53 -9.25 36.09
CA PHE A 363 -27.06 -10.60 36.35
C PHE A 363 -26.69 -11.64 35.28
N ASP A 364 -26.07 -11.23 34.17
CA ASP A 364 -25.68 -12.13 33.09
C ASP A 364 -24.32 -12.82 33.38
N ASN A 365 -24.19 -14.07 32.91
CA ASN A 365 -22.99 -14.89 33.07
C ASN A 365 -21.78 -14.16 32.45
N PRO A 366 -20.58 -14.14 33.06
CA PRO A 366 -19.41 -13.45 32.52
C PRO A 366 -19.07 -13.76 31.04
N ALA A 367 -19.39 -14.96 30.56
CA ALA A 367 -19.26 -15.32 29.15
C ALA A 367 -20.25 -14.55 28.23
N ASP A 368 -21.43 -14.20 28.73
CA ASP A 368 -22.46 -13.42 28.03
C ASP A 368 -22.20 -11.90 28.10
N ARG A 369 -21.13 -11.47 28.81
CA ARG A 369 -20.73 -10.06 28.91
C ARG A 369 -19.81 -9.62 27.78
N GLN A 370 -18.99 -10.53 27.25
CA GLN A 370 -18.06 -10.20 26.19
C GLN A 370 -18.74 -10.32 24.82
N THR A 371 -19.20 -9.20 24.30
CA THR A 371 -19.93 -9.10 23.03
C THR A 371 -19.05 -8.77 21.83
N TYR A 372 -17.75 -8.53 22.06
CA TYR A 372 -16.76 -8.27 21.03
C TYR A 372 -15.41 -8.95 21.32
N GLN A 373 -14.70 -9.29 20.25
CA GLN A 373 -13.30 -9.74 20.25
C GLN A 373 -12.54 -8.94 19.19
N THR A 374 -11.28 -8.63 19.42
CA THR A 374 -10.50 -7.80 18.50
C THR A 374 -9.09 -8.33 18.30
N GLU A 375 -8.57 -8.21 17.09
CA GLU A 375 -7.20 -8.62 16.76
C GLU A 375 -6.52 -7.63 15.81
N LEU A 376 -5.23 -7.41 16.02
CA LEU A 376 -4.41 -6.53 15.20
C LEU A 376 -3.89 -7.31 13.99
N CYS A 377 -4.32 -6.94 12.78
CA CYS A 377 -3.86 -7.57 11.54
C CYS A 377 -2.78 -6.75 10.85
N TYR A 378 -1.55 -7.26 10.85
CA TYR A 378 -0.43 -6.60 10.17
C TYR A 378 -0.54 -6.69 8.65
N LEU A 379 -0.32 -5.57 7.98
CA LEU A 379 -0.13 -5.49 6.55
C LEU A 379 1.32 -5.90 6.18
N PRO A 380 1.57 -6.27 4.92
CA PRO A 380 2.92 -6.58 4.44
C PRO A 380 3.92 -5.45 4.72
N ASP A 381 5.14 -5.81 5.14
CA ASP A 381 6.24 -4.86 5.28
C ASP A 381 6.47 -4.11 3.95
N PRO A 382 6.20 -2.80 3.91
CA PRO A 382 6.27 -2.03 2.68
C PRO A 382 7.71 -1.89 2.17
N TYR A 383 8.69 -1.82 3.08
CA TYR A 383 10.09 -1.56 2.75
C TYR A 383 10.84 -2.83 2.33
N LYS A 384 10.40 -4.01 2.79
CA LYS A 384 11.01 -5.29 2.40
C LYS A 384 10.99 -5.48 0.88
N SER A 385 9.81 -5.29 0.26
CA SER A 385 9.65 -5.45 -1.19
C SER A 385 10.55 -4.49 -1.97
N ILE A 386 10.56 -3.20 -1.60
CA ILE A 386 11.40 -2.16 -2.20
C ILE A 386 12.89 -2.51 -2.10
N LYS A 387 13.36 -2.92 -0.92
CA LYS A 387 14.76 -3.35 -0.73
C LYS A 387 15.13 -4.51 -1.65
N MET A 388 14.26 -5.51 -1.78
CA MET A 388 14.51 -6.66 -2.65
C MET A 388 14.52 -6.27 -4.13
N TYR A 389 13.64 -5.38 -4.56
CA TYR A 389 13.66 -4.85 -5.94
C TYR A 389 14.96 -4.09 -6.22
N VAL A 390 15.41 -3.24 -5.29
CA VAL A 390 16.68 -2.50 -5.44
C VAL A 390 17.88 -3.46 -5.52
N ILE A 391 17.97 -4.42 -4.61
CA ILE A 391 19.04 -5.43 -4.61
C ILE A 391 19.05 -6.21 -5.94
N HIS A 392 17.88 -6.66 -6.39
CA HIS A 392 17.77 -7.41 -7.65
C HIS A 392 18.09 -6.56 -8.88
N GLY A 393 17.78 -5.25 -8.84
CA GLY A 393 18.22 -4.28 -9.84
C GLY A 393 19.73 -4.10 -9.90
N ILE A 394 20.39 -4.00 -8.76
CA ILE A 394 21.86 -3.93 -8.69
C ILE A 394 22.48 -5.22 -9.25
N LEU A 395 21.96 -6.39 -8.86
CA LEU A 395 22.45 -7.68 -9.37
C LEU A 395 22.25 -7.80 -10.89
N SER A 396 21.08 -7.38 -11.40
CA SER A 396 20.80 -7.35 -12.84
C SER A 396 21.78 -6.45 -13.58
N LEU A 397 22.08 -5.26 -13.04
CA LEU A 397 23.04 -4.33 -13.63
C LEU A 397 24.46 -4.92 -13.63
N ILE A 398 24.90 -5.52 -12.53
CA ILE A 398 26.21 -6.19 -12.44
C ILE A 398 26.33 -7.28 -13.50
N LEU A 399 25.27 -8.09 -13.72
CA LEU A 399 25.26 -9.11 -14.76
C LEU A 399 25.37 -8.51 -16.16
N LEU A 400 24.62 -7.45 -16.46
CA LEU A 400 24.69 -6.77 -17.76
C LEU A 400 26.06 -6.12 -18.00
N VAL A 401 26.65 -5.50 -16.98
CA VAL A 401 28.01 -4.94 -17.03
C VAL A 401 29.04 -6.04 -17.23
N TRP A 402 28.89 -7.19 -16.55
CA TRP A 402 29.79 -8.32 -16.71
C TRP A 402 29.72 -8.90 -18.14
N MET A 403 28.50 -9.07 -18.67
CA MET A 403 28.29 -9.51 -20.05
C MET A 403 28.93 -8.56 -21.07
N HIS A 404 28.78 -7.24 -20.88
CA HIS A 404 29.28 -6.25 -21.83
C HIS A 404 30.78 -6.01 -21.71
N CYS A 405 31.30 -5.78 -20.50
CA CYS A 405 32.70 -5.37 -20.29
C CYS A 405 33.66 -6.56 -20.24
N TYR A 406 33.20 -7.76 -19.88
CA TYR A 406 34.06 -8.96 -19.79
C TYR A 406 33.42 -10.22 -20.42
N PRO A 407 33.03 -10.17 -21.72
CA PRO A 407 32.31 -11.25 -22.39
C PRO A 407 33.09 -12.57 -22.41
N HIS A 408 34.42 -12.55 -22.55
CA HIS A 408 35.24 -13.77 -22.47
C HIS A 408 35.14 -14.46 -21.11
N SER A 409 35.20 -13.68 -20.02
CA SER A 409 35.08 -14.21 -18.66
C SER A 409 33.68 -14.78 -18.42
N PHE A 410 32.65 -14.04 -18.85
CA PHE A 410 31.26 -14.45 -18.75
C PHE A 410 30.99 -15.74 -19.55
N ASN A 411 31.46 -15.81 -20.80
CA ASN A 411 31.27 -16.98 -21.65
C ASN A 411 31.94 -18.23 -21.08
N ARG A 412 33.16 -18.09 -20.57
CA ARG A 412 33.90 -19.21 -19.96
C ARG A 412 33.21 -19.74 -18.71
N LYS A 413 32.71 -18.86 -17.84
CA LYS A 413 32.15 -19.26 -16.53
C LYS A 413 30.66 -19.64 -16.59
N ILE A 414 29.87 -18.88 -17.35
CA ILE A 414 28.40 -18.99 -17.36
C ILE A 414 27.90 -19.63 -18.65
N ALA A 415 28.19 -19.05 -19.82
CA ALA A 415 27.65 -19.54 -21.09
C ALA A 415 28.03 -20.99 -21.35
N ALA A 416 29.31 -21.36 -21.14
CA ALA A 416 29.77 -22.74 -21.29
C ALA A 416 29.05 -23.73 -20.37
N LYS A 417 28.71 -23.31 -19.13
CA LYS A 417 27.98 -24.15 -18.18
C LYS A 417 26.51 -24.31 -18.60
N LEU A 418 25.87 -23.23 -19.05
CA LEU A 418 24.49 -23.27 -19.55
C LEU A 418 24.37 -24.10 -20.84
N ASN A 419 25.28 -23.92 -21.80
CA ASN A 419 25.34 -24.72 -23.03
C ASN A 419 25.45 -26.22 -22.69
N ARG A 420 26.34 -26.61 -21.75
CA ARG A 420 26.48 -28.01 -21.32
C ARG A 420 25.22 -28.56 -20.65
N HIS A 421 24.65 -27.83 -19.69
CA HIS A 421 23.45 -28.31 -18.98
C HIS A 421 22.25 -28.47 -19.90
N LEU A 422 22.03 -27.55 -20.84
CA LEU A 422 20.86 -27.60 -21.72
C LEU A 422 21.05 -28.54 -22.91
N ALA A 423 22.28 -28.72 -23.41
CA ALA A 423 22.59 -29.78 -24.37
C ALA A 423 22.31 -31.19 -23.80
N SER A 424 22.47 -31.38 -22.49
CA SER A 424 22.14 -32.66 -21.82
C SER A 424 20.63 -32.95 -21.82
N TYR A 425 19.76 -31.94 -21.83
CA TYR A 425 18.31 -32.13 -21.86
C TYR A 425 17.78 -32.39 -23.28
N SER A 426 18.40 -31.79 -24.30
CA SER A 426 18.06 -32.03 -25.71
C SER A 426 18.40 -33.46 -26.18
N GLY A 427 19.22 -34.20 -25.43
CA GLY A 427 19.59 -35.59 -25.72
C GLY A 427 18.53 -36.64 -25.39
N VAL A 428 17.37 -36.26 -24.83
CA VAL A 428 16.28 -37.18 -24.42
C VAL A 428 15.14 -37.24 -25.46
N LEU A 429 15.30 -36.63 -26.63
CA LEU A 429 14.34 -36.81 -27.73
C LEU A 429 14.58 -38.17 -28.41
N LEU A 430 13.52 -38.99 -28.43
CA LEU A 430 13.43 -40.36 -28.97
C LEU A 430 14.23 -40.56 -30.27
N PRO A 431 14.90 -41.72 -30.45
CA PRO A 431 15.65 -41.99 -31.66
C PRO A 431 14.69 -42.15 -32.84
N ILE A 432 14.58 -41.13 -33.69
CA ILE A 432 14.03 -41.28 -35.03
C ILE A 432 15.10 -41.94 -35.89
N SER A 433 14.80 -43.14 -36.34
CA SER A 433 15.62 -43.89 -37.31
C SER A 433 15.77 -43.06 -38.58
N ASN A 434 16.98 -42.56 -38.84
CA ASN A 434 17.34 -41.95 -40.12
C ASN A 434 18.43 -42.76 -40.82
N LYS A 435 18.16 -43.07 -42.10
CA LYS A 435 19.06 -43.78 -43.01
C LYS A 435 20.36 -43.01 -43.21
N LYS A 436 21.45 -43.77 -43.28
CA LYS A 436 22.81 -43.32 -43.64
C LYS A 436 22.80 -42.52 -44.94
N ASN A 437 23.10 -41.24 -44.82
CA ASN A 437 23.78 -40.34 -45.77
C ASN A 437 23.10 -38.97 -45.80
N ASP A 438 23.28 -38.20 -44.73
CA ASP A 438 23.23 -36.75 -44.81
C ASP A 438 24.20 -36.18 -43.78
N SER A 439 24.90 -35.11 -44.19
CA SER A 439 25.95 -34.39 -43.48
C SER A 439 25.47 -33.85 -42.11
N TYR A 440 25.55 -34.68 -41.08
CA TYR A 440 25.13 -34.35 -39.71
C TYR A 440 26.24 -33.67 -38.88
N SER A 441 27.01 -32.75 -39.47
CA SER A 441 28.07 -32.01 -38.76
C SER A 441 27.74 -30.53 -38.51
N ASP A 442 26.66 -30.00 -39.10
CA ASP A 442 26.33 -28.57 -38.99
C ASP A 442 25.32 -28.25 -37.86
N GLY A 443 24.40 -29.19 -37.56
CA GLY A 443 23.40 -29.00 -36.49
C GLY A 443 23.97 -29.05 -35.07
N ARG A 444 25.06 -29.82 -34.83
CA ARG A 444 25.67 -29.98 -33.49
C ARG A 444 26.50 -28.75 -33.08
N LYS A 445 27.19 -28.09 -34.01
CA LYS A 445 27.99 -26.88 -33.73
C LYS A 445 27.13 -25.65 -33.40
N SER A 446 25.93 -25.56 -33.97
CA SER A 446 24.98 -24.48 -33.69
C SER A 446 24.45 -24.52 -32.24
N SER A 447 24.22 -25.72 -31.70
CA SER A 447 23.77 -25.91 -30.32
C SER A 447 24.80 -25.52 -29.26
N GLU A 448 26.10 -25.63 -29.54
CA GLU A 448 27.16 -25.42 -28.54
C GLU A 448 27.48 -23.95 -28.21
N LYS A 449 27.00 -22.99 -29.00
CA LYS A 449 27.31 -21.55 -28.84
C LYS A 449 26.10 -20.68 -28.56
N ALA A 450 24.95 -21.28 -28.34
CA ALA A 450 23.67 -20.58 -28.35
C ALA A 450 23.46 -19.61 -27.17
N TYR A 451 24.24 -19.75 -26.10
CA TYR A 451 24.29 -18.82 -24.96
C TYR A 451 25.54 -17.92 -24.95
N ASN A 452 26.41 -17.97 -25.97
CA ASN A 452 27.60 -17.12 -25.95
C ASN A 452 27.20 -15.66 -26.18
N VAL A 453 27.82 -14.77 -25.41
CA VAL A 453 27.74 -13.32 -25.57
C VAL A 453 28.81 -12.89 -26.58
N ASP A 454 28.41 -12.10 -27.57
CA ASP A 454 29.33 -11.60 -28.59
C ASP A 454 30.35 -10.63 -27.99
N VAL A 455 31.59 -10.72 -28.47
CA VAL A 455 32.68 -9.84 -28.05
C VAL A 455 32.56 -8.53 -28.82
N THR A 456 31.87 -7.55 -28.22
CA THR A 456 31.74 -6.21 -28.79
C THR A 456 31.88 -5.15 -27.68
N ASN A 457 32.57 -4.05 -27.99
CA ASN A 457 32.77 -2.93 -27.06
C ASN A 457 31.82 -1.75 -27.35
N GLU A 458 30.78 -1.97 -28.17
CA GLU A 458 29.86 -0.89 -28.53
C GLU A 458 28.88 -0.58 -27.39
N LYS A 459 29.05 0.58 -26.75
CA LYS A 459 28.17 1.06 -25.67
C LYS A 459 26.67 1.06 -26.04
N LYS A 460 26.35 1.23 -27.32
CA LYS A 460 24.96 1.21 -27.82
C LYS A 460 24.26 -0.13 -27.54
N ILE A 461 25.00 -1.24 -27.60
CA ILE A 461 24.47 -2.58 -27.33
C ILE A 461 24.13 -2.74 -25.85
N PHE A 462 24.99 -2.24 -24.96
CA PHE A 462 24.71 -2.22 -23.51
C PHE A 462 23.44 -1.44 -23.19
N TRP A 463 23.31 -0.22 -23.73
CA TRP A 463 22.13 0.61 -23.51
C TRP A 463 20.86 0.01 -24.12
N ALA A 464 20.95 -0.64 -25.28
CA ALA A 464 19.82 -1.35 -25.88
C ALA A 464 19.35 -2.51 -25.00
N ASN A 465 20.25 -3.40 -24.57
CA ASN A 465 19.91 -4.54 -23.71
C ASN A 465 19.36 -4.07 -22.35
N SER A 466 19.98 -3.06 -21.74
CA SER A 466 19.54 -2.49 -20.46
C SER A 466 18.17 -1.83 -20.59
N GLY A 467 17.95 -1.03 -21.65
CA GLY A 467 16.67 -0.37 -21.91
C GLY A 467 15.53 -1.36 -22.17
N ILE A 468 15.80 -2.45 -22.90
CA ILE A 468 14.83 -3.53 -23.11
C ILE A 468 14.47 -4.19 -21.78
N LEU A 469 15.46 -4.56 -20.96
CA LEU A 469 15.18 -5.15 -19.65
C LEU A 469 14.36 -4.22 -18.75
N THR A 470 14.77 -2.95 -18.67
CA THR A 470 14.04 -1.94 -17.88
C THR A 470 12.60 -1.81 -18.35
N LEU A 471 12.35 -1.77 -19.66
CA LEU A 471 10.99 -1.74 -20.21
C LEU A 471 10.20 -3.00 -19.84
N MET A 472 10.79 -4.19 -19.97
CA MET A 472 10.12 -5.44 -19.60
C MET A 472 9.76 -5.50 -18.11
N VAL A 473 10.67 -5.07 -17.23
CA VAL A 473 10.42 -4.99 -15.77
C VAL A 473 9.34 -3.95 -15.45
N PHE A 474 9.39 -2.78 -16.10
CA PHE A 474 8.37 -1.76 -15.97
C PHE A 474 6.98 -2.28 -16.38
N LEU A 475 6.89 -2.96 -17.51
CA LEU A 475 5.63 -3.58 -17.96
C LEU A 475 5.13 -4.65 -16.97
N THR A 476 6.03 -5.41 -16.34
CA THR A 476 5.67 -6.34 -15.27
C THR A 476 5.05 -5.63 -14.06
N PHE A 477 5.62 -4.49 -13.62
CA PHE A 477 5.01 -3.68 -12.56
C PHE A 477 3.63 -3.14 -12.98
N VAL A 478 3.52 -2.59 -14.20
CA VAL A 478 2.24 -2.09 -14.73
C VAL A 478 1.19 -3.21 -14.77
N TYR A 479 1.57 -4.41 -15.21
CA TYR A 479 0.69 -5.57 -15.20
C TYR A 479 0.20 -5.89 -13.79
N HIS A 480 1.09 -5.98 -12.80
CA HIS A 480 0.70 -6.28 -11.42
C HIS A 480 -0.14 -5.17 -10.79
N TYR A 481 0.12 -3.89 -11.11
CA TYR A 481 -0.63 -2.75 -10.58
C TYR A 481 -2.04 -2.69 -11.17
N LYS A 482 -2.21 -3.05 -12.45
CA LYS A 482 -3.51 -3.03 -13.14
C LYS A 482 -4.36 -4.27 -12.93
N SER A 483 -3.74 -5.43 -12.70
CA SER A 483 -4.44 -6.71 -12.49
C SER A 483 -4.80 -6.97 -11.02
N ILE A 484 -4.63 -5.97 -10.14
CA ILE A 484 -5.14 -5.98 -8.76
C ILE A 484 -6.62 -5.71 -8.74
#